data_AF-A0A2D8PL75-F1
#
_entry.id   AF-A0A2D8PL75-F1
#
_cell.length_a   1.000
_cell.length_b   1.000
_cell.length_c   1.000
_cell.angle_alpha   90.00
_cell.angle_beta   90.00
_cell.angle_gamma   90.00
#
_symmetry.space_group_name_H-M   'P 1'
#
loop_
_entity.id
_entity.type
_entity.pdbx_description
1 polymer ?
#
loop_
_entity_poly.entity_id
_entity_poly.type
_entity_poly.pdbx_seq_one_letter_code
_entity_poly.pdbx_strand_id
1 'polypeptide(L)'
;MTRLVGVRWRTADPISYADAGDLELHRNNYVVVQAEKGQEFGWVVKEPRILVMSQPDDEPLLTVLQRSTTSDFGRWQQTKEMEDDAF
;
A
#
# COMPACT_ATOMS: atom_id res chain seq x y z
N MET A 1 -12.98 12.30 -9.02
CA MET A 1 -11.74 11.78 -9.67
C MET A 1 -10.82 11.40 -8.54
N THR A 2 -10.44 10.14 -8.45
CA THR A 2 -9.69 9.62 -7.29
C THR A 2 -8.39 9.04 -7.77
N ARG A 3 -7.30 9.30 -7.06
CA ARG A 3 -5.96 8.86 -7.44
C ARG A 3 -5.66 7.56 -6.73
N LEU A 4 -5.83 6.43 -7.41
CA LEU A 4 -5.69 5.11 -6.82
C LEU A 4 -4.28 4.55 -6.98
N VAL A 5 -3.71 4.07 -5.89
CA VAL A 5 -2.44 3.34 -5.84
C VAL A 5 -2.71 1.88 -5.44
N GLY A 6 -1.98 0.94 -6.04
CA GLY A 6 -2.09 -0.47 -5.68
C GLY A 6 -1.06 -0.85 -4.63
N VAL A 7 -1.53 -1.38 -3.51
CA VAL A 7 -0.73 -1.78 -2.34
C VAL A 7 -0.86 -3.26 -2.03
N ARG A 8 0.16 -3.82 -1.38
CA ARG A 8 0.15 -5.18 -0.81
C ARG A 8 0.83 -5.22 0.56
N TRP A 9 0.43 -6.20 1.36
CA TRP A 9 1.02 -6.53 2.67
C TRP A 9 1.87 -7.80 2.63
N ARG A 10 1.50 -8.78 1.79
CA ARG A 10 2.29 -10.00 1.54
C ARG A 10 2.40 -10.29 0.05
N THR A 11 3.43 -11.05 -0.33
CA THR A 11 3.74 -11.31 -1.76
C THR A 11 2.59 -12.02 -2.47
N ALA A 12 1.94 -12.95 -1.77
CA ALA A 12 0.85 -13.78 -2.29
C ALA A 12 -0.54 -13.11 -2.20
N ASP A 13 -0.67 -11.98 -1.51
CA ASP A 13 -1.98 -11.33 -1.31
C ASP A 13 -2.51 -10.71 -2.61
N PRO A 14 -3.83 -10.56 -2.77
CA PRO A 14 -4.40 -9.74 -3.83
C PRO A 14 -3.92 -8.28 -3.72
N ILE A 15 -3.97 -7.55 -4.84
CA ILE A 15 -3.65 -6.11 -4.83
C ILE A 15 -4.88 -5.37 -4.29
N SER A 16 -4.70 -4.63 -3.21
CA SER A 16 -5.72 -3.70 -2.72
C SER A 16 -5.43 -2.31 -3.29
N TYR A 17 -6.50 -1.54 -3.52
CA TYR A 17 -6.37 -0.17 -4.01
C TYR A 17 -6.70 0.81 -2.88
N ALA A 18 -5.83 1.80 -2.72
CA ALA A 18 -5.99 2.87 -1.74
C ALA A 18 -5.97 4.22 -2.45
N ASP A 19 -6.64 5.21 -1.86
CA ASP A 19 -6.49 6.60 -2.28
C ASP A 19 -5.08 7.10 -1.93
N ALA A 20 -4.36 7.57 -2.94
CA ALA A 20 -3.02 8.14 -2.80
C ALA A 20 -3.06 9.62 -2.42
N GLY A 21 -4.20 10.30 -2.57
CA GLY A 21 -4.31 11.75 -2.45
C GLY A 21 -3.27 12.46 -3.33
N ASP A 22 -2.54 13.39 -2.72
CA ASP A 22 -1.49 14.16 -3.39
C ASP A 22 -0.09 13.52 -3.27
N LEU A 23 0.03 12.35 -2.65
CA LEU A 23 1.33 11.72 -2.42
C LEU A 23 1.99 11.25 -3.72
N GLU A 24 3.26 11.60 -3.89
CA GLU A 24 4.11 11.01 -4.92
C GLU A 24 4.64 9.66 -4.46
N LEU A 25 4.04 8.60 -5.01
CA LEU A 25 4.34 7.22 -4.69
C LEU A 25 4.85 6.51 -5.95
N HIS A 26 5.96 5.80 -5.79
CA HIS A 26 6.56 4.96 -6.82
C HIS A 26 6.49 3.50 -6.42
N ARG A 27 6.65 2.62 -7.41
CA ARG A 27 6.74 1.18 -7.18
C ARG A 27 7.84 0.88 -6.16
N ASN A 28 7.56 -0.05 -5.25
CA ASN A 28 8.40 -0.45 -4.12
C ASN A 28 8.55 0.61 -3.01
N ASN A 29 7.83 1.74 -3.05
CA ASN A 29 7.72 2.58 -1.86
C ASN A 29 6.92 1.88 -0.77
N TYR A 30 7.38 2.01 0.47
CA TYR A 30 6.63 1.61 1.65
C TYR A 30 5.66 2.70 2.04
N VAL A 31 4.48 2.28 2.49
CA VAL A 31 3.38 3.19 2.81
C VAL A 31 2.64 2.71 4.05
N VAL A 32 2.17 3.67 4.84
CA VAL A 32 1.18 3.41 5.89
C VAL A 32 -0.20 3.66 5.30
N VAL A 33 -1.07 2.67 5.39
CA VAL A 33 -2.44 2.72 4.87
C VAL A 33 -3.40 2.70 6.04
N GLN A 34 -4.37 3.61 6.03
CA GLN A 34 -5.51 3.56 6.93
C GLN A 34 -6.52 2.56 6.35
N ALA A 35 -6.69 1.44 7.05
CA ALA A 35 -7.77 0.49 6.83
C ALA A 35 -8.90 0.72 7.85
N GLU A 36 -10.04 0.05 7.64
CA GLU A 36 -11.22 0.14 8.52
C GLU A 36 -10.91 -0.20 9.98
N LYS A 37 -9.97 -1.12 10.21
CA LYS A 37 -9.61 -1.62 11.55
C LYS A 37 -8.37 -0.96 12.15
N GLY A 38 -7.73 -0.02 11.45
CA GLY A 38 -6.52 0.65 11.94
C GLY A 38 -5.50 0.93 10.83
N GLN A 39 -4.31 1.34 11.25
CA GLN A 39 -3.20 1.60 10.34
C GLN A 39 -2.42 0.32 10.05
N GLU A 40 -2.11 0.09 8.78
CA GLU A 40 -1.36 -1.06 8.32
C GLU A 40 -0.16 -0.64 7.47
N PHE A 41 0.88 -1.48 7.45
CA PHE A 41 2.09 -1.24 6.68
C PHE A 41 2.11 -2.09 5.43
N GLY A 42 2.24 -1.46 4.27
CA GLY A 42 2.30 -2.13 2.98
C GLY A 42 3.34 -1.52 2.06
N TRP A 43 3.38 -2.02 0.83
CA TRP A 43 4.21 -1.43 -0.22
C TRP A 43 3.45 -1.29 -1.54
N VAL A 44 3.91 -0.33 -2.32
CA VAL A 44 3.34 0.02 -3.63
C VAL A 44 3.77 -1.01 -4.66
N VAL A 45 2.80 -1.71 -5.24
CA VAL A 45 2.99 -2.66 -6.35
C VAL A 45 2.52 -2.09 -7.70
N LYS A 46 1.63 -1.09 -7.67
CA LYS A 46 1.15 -0.34 -8.84
C LYS A 46 1.16 1.14 -8.51
N GLU A 47 1.78 1.95 -9.37
CA GLU A 47 1.87 3.39 -9.18
C GLU A 47 0.49 4.08 -9.22
N PRO A 48 0.34 5.26 -8.58
CA PRO A 48 -0.91 6.01 -8.55
C PRO A 48 -1.42 6.38 -9.94
N ARG A 49 -2.70 6.14 -10.19
CA ARG A 49 -3.39 6.53 -11.43
C ARG A 49 -4.74 7.15 -11.12
N ILE A 50 -5.11 8.15 -11.91
CA ILE A 50 -6.41 8.83 -11.76
C ILE A 50 -7.48 7.95 -12.39
N LEU A 51 -8.50 7.62 -11.61
CA LEU A 51 -9.66 6.87 -12.04
C LEU A 51 -10.93 7.68 -11.78
N VAL A 52 -11.90 7.53 -12.68
CA VAL A 52 -13.25 8.07 -12.53
C VAL A 52 -14.13 6.92 -12.05
N MET A 53 -14.58 7.01 -10.80
CA MET A 53 -15.54 6.06 -10.25
C MET A 53 -16.87 6.22 -10.98
N SER A 54 -17.51 5.10 -11.31
CA SER A 54 -18.81 5.11 -11.98
C SER A 54 -19.97 5.14 -10.98
N GLN A 55 -19.75 4.62 -9.77
CA GLN A 55 -20.72 4.60 -8.68
C GLN A 55 -20.09 5.10 -7.36
N PRO A 56 -20.87 5.70 -6.46
CA PRO A 56 -20.37 6.19 -5.17
C PRO A 56 -19.83 5.06 -4.26
N ASP A 57 -20.33 3.83 -4.38
CA ASP A 57 -19.84 2.66 -3.65
C ASP A 57 -18.49 2.11 -4.17
N ASP A 58 -17.97 2.61 -5.30
CA ASP A 58 -16.67 2.21 -5.83
C ASP A 58 -15.48 2.91 -5.12
N GLU A 59 -15.74 3.82 -4.19
CA GLU A 59 -14.69 4.57 -3.49
C GLU A 59 -13.80 3.64 -2.64
N PRO A 60 -12.46 3.78 -2.69
CA PRO A 60 -11.57 2.91 -1.93
C PRO A 60 -11.80 3.09 -0.42
N LEU A 61 -12.03 1.99 0.28
CA LEU A 61 -12.10 1.97 1.75
C LEU A 61 -10.75 2.22 2.44
N LEU A 62 -9.68 2.31 1.64
CA LEU A 62 -8.30 2.44 2.09
C LEU A 62 -7.73 3.80 1.66
N THR A 63 -6.97 4.43 2.54
CA THR A 63 -6.28 5.70 2.24
C THR A 63 -4.80 5.62 2.62
N VAL A 64 -3.91 6.08 1.76
CA VAL A 64 -2.49 6.21 2.10
C VAL A 64 -2.31 7.44 3.00
N LEU A 65 -1.75 7.22 4.18
CA LEU A 65 -1.47 8.29 5.14
C LEU A 65 -0.13 8.97 4.88
N GLN A 66 0.90 8.16 4.64
CA GLN A 66 2.26 8.66 4.42
C GLN A 66 3.14 7.64 3.69
N ARG A 67 4.15 8.16 2.99
CA ARG A 67 5.27 7.37 2.49
C ARG A 67 6.22 7.08 3.65
N SER A 68 6.49 5.81 3.92
CA SER A 68 7.50 5.40 4.89
C SER A 68 8.87 5.28 4.20
N THR A 69 9.92 5.72 4.88
CA THR A 69 11.30 5.66 4.40
C THR A 69 11.92 4.28 4.59
N THR A 70 12.83 3.92 3.69
CA THR A 70 13.64 2.68 3.72
C THR A 70 14.42 2.48 5.03
N SER A 71 14.60 3.52 5.85
CA SER A 71 15.21 3.40 7.19
C SER A 71 14.40 2.52 8.15
N ASP A 72 13.08 2.42 7.97
CA ASP A 72 12.21 1.47 8.69
C ASP A 72 12.23 0.06 8.06
N PHE A 73 12.64 -0.05 6.80
CA PHE A 73 12.61 -1.27 6.00
C PHE A 73 13.68 -2.29 6.40
N GLY A 74 14.86 -1.85 6.85
CA GLY A 74 15.95 -2.75 7.25
C GLY A 74 15.58 -3.71 8.38
N ARG A 75 14.55 -3.37 9.19
CA ARG A 75 14.03 -4.21 10.26
C ARG A 75 12.96 -5.21 9.77
N TRP A 76 12.21 -4.86 8.72
CA TRP A 76 11.15 -5.69 8.14
C TRP A 76 11.68 -6.71 7.13
N GLN A 77 12.71 -6.34 6.36
CA GLN A 77 13.34 -7.24 5.39
C GLN A 77 14.09 -8.39 6.07
N GLN A 78 14.78 -8.12 7.19
CA GLN A 78 15.40 -9.17 8.02
C GLN A 78 14.36 -10.16 8.58
N THR A 79 13.19 -9.69 9.01
CA THR A 79 12.11 -10.59 9.46
C THR A 79 11.55 -11.42 8.31
N LYS A 80 11.40 -10.83 7.11
CA LYS A 80 10.82 -11.52 5.95
C LYS A 80 11.76 -12.58 5.34
N GLU A 81 13.08 -12.36 5.35
CA GLU A 81 14.06 -13.39 4.98
C GLU A 81 14.08 -14.54 6.00
N MET A 82 13.83 -14.27 7.28
CA MET A 82 13.71 -15.32 8.31
C MET A 82 12.41 -16.14 8.20
N GLU A 83 11.33 -15.61 7.64
CA GLU A 83 10.07 -16.36 7.47
C GLU A 83 10.03 -17.24 6.20
N ASP A 84 10.79 -16.90 5.16
CA ASP A 84 10.91 -17.72 3.93
C ASP A 84 11.83 -18.94 4.12
N ASP A 85 12.74 -18.90 5.10
CA ASP A 85 13.66 -20.02 5.44
C ASP A 85 13.04 -21.02 6.44
N ALA A 86 11.83 -20.73 6.96
CA ALA A 86 11.17 -21.51 8.00
C ALA A 86 10.12 -22.53 7.49
N PHE A 87 10.05 -22.78 6.18
CA PHE A 87 9.13 -23.77 5.57
C PHE A 87 9.84 -24.80 4.70
#